data_AF-A0A9X1RTY7-F1
#
_entry.id   AF-A0A9X1RTY7-F1
#
_cell.length_a   1.000
_cell.length_b   1.000
_cell.length_c   1.000
_cell.angle_alpha   90.00
_cell.angle_beta   90.00
_cell.angle_gamma   90.00
#
_symmetry.space_group_name_H-M   'P 1'
#
loop_
_entity.id
_entity.type
_entity.pdbx_description
1 polymer ?
#
loop_
_entity_poly.entity_id
_entity_poly.type
_entity_poly.pdbx_seq_one_letter_code
_entity_poly.pdbx_strand_id
1 'polypeptide(L)'
;MTVAARLYRGLEICPLVYPHRPTASGSGHNYDEGFDAAVRILEPQEPDGTQRGRVFGVVARNPFSSAGDARRASIEYAERLIDTCSPVTTVLDLES
;
A
#
# COMPACT_ATOMS: atom_id res chain seq x y z
N MET A 1 -11.64 8.50 9.60
CA MET A 1 -10.95 7.20 9.72
C MET A 1 -9.51 7.41 9.29
N THR A 2 -8.57 7.51 10.23
CA THR A 2 -7.15 7.49 9.92
C THR A 2 -6.79 6.04 9.58
N VAL A 3 -6.48 5.78 8.30
CA VAL A 3 -5.78 4.54 7.92
C VAL A 3 -4.52 4.49 8.79
N ALA A 4 -4.23 3.34 9.40
CA ALA A 4 -3.05 3.19 10.24
C ALA A 4 -1.77 3.38 9.39
N ALA A 5 -1.36 4.63 9.26
CA ALA A 5 -0.23 5.10 8.47
C ALA A 5 1.06 4.96 9.28
N ARG A 6 2.13 4.54 8.62
CA ARG A 6 3.48 4.46 9.18
C ARG A 6 4.34 5.55 8.54
N LEU A 7 5.05 6.33 9.34
CA LEU A 7 6.01 7.30 8.82
C LEU A 7 7.36 6.61 8.54
N TYR A 8 7.92 6.84 7.35
CA TYR A 8 9.20 6.29 6.93
C TYR A 8 9.94 7.29 6.05
N ARG A 9 11.15 7.70 6.45
CA ARG A 9 11.98 8.72 5.76
C ARG A 9 11.22 10.00 5.36
N GLY A 10 10.29 10.45 6.22
CA GLY A 10 9.48 11.65 5.99
C GLY A 10 8.25 11.44 5.10
N LEU A 11 7.99 10.22 4.62
CA LEU A 11 6.81 9.85 3.85
C LEU A 11 5.83 9.05 4.70
N GLU A 12 4.54 9.20 4.43
CA GLU A 12 3.49 8.37 5.04
C GLU A 12 3.24 7.13 4.17
N ILE A 13 3.34 5.96 4.79
CA ILE A 13 3.02 4.66 4.19
C ILE A 13 1.65 4.22 4.70
N CYS A 14 0.70 4.09 3.78
CA CYS A 14 -0.68 3.66 4.04
C CYS A 14 -0.95 2.31 3.36
N PRO A 15 -0.87 1.19 4.09
CA PRO A 15 -1.24 -0.14 3.60
C PRO A 15 -2.69 -0.21 3.11
N LEU A 16 -2.90 -0.79 1.94
CA LEU A 16 -4.21 -1.07 1.38
C LEU A 16 -4.33 -2.58 1.17
N VAL A 17 -5.19 -3.24 1.94
CA VAL A 17 -5.41 -4.68 1.86
C VAL A 17 -6.85 -4.93 1.45
N TYR A 18 -7.06 -5.80 0.47
CA TYR A 18 -8.38 -6.12 -0.05
C TYR A 18 -8.48 -7.60 -0.42
N PRO A 19 -9.68 -8.20 -0.38
CA PRO A 19 -9.89 -9.58 -0.81
C PRO A 19 -9.44 -9.77 -2.26
N HIS A 20 -8.79 -10.90 -2.56
CA HIS A 20 -8.31 -11.20 -3.91
C HIS A 20 -9.45 -11.26 -4.94
N ARG A 21 -10.60 -11.80 -4.52
CA ARG A 21 -11.83 -11.75 -5.29
C ARG A 21 -12.91 -10.91 -4.59
N PRO A 22 -13.69 -10.13 -5.36
CA PRO A 22 -14.87 -9.50 -4.83
C PRO A 22 -15.79 -10.54 -4.19
N THR A 23 -16.30 -10.23 -3.00
CA THR A 23 -17.34 -11.05 -2.38
C THR A 23 -18.60 -10.99 -3.25
N ALA A 24 -19.01 -12.12 -3.80
CA ALA A 24 -20.24 -12.19 -4.59
C ALA A 24 -21.45 -11.91 -3.68
N SER A 25 -22.38 -11.09 -4.16
CA SER A 25 -23.59 -10.70 -3.45
C SER A 25 -24.35 -11.93 -2.94
N GLY A 26 -24.48 -12.06 -1.61
CA GLY A 26 -25.22 -13.15 -0.96
C GLY A 26 -24.39 -14.36 -0.52
N SER A 27 -23.08 -14.39 -0.78
CA SER A 27 -22.16 -15.36 -0.18
C SER A 27 -21.41 -14.73 1.00
N GLY A 28 -21.16 -15.50 2.06
CA GLY A 28 -20.26 -15.08 3.14
C GLY A 28 -18.89 -14.69 2.57
N HIS A 29 -18.14 -13.84 3.29
CA HIS A 29 -16.84 -13.37 2.82
C HIS A 29 -15.94 -14.54 2.38
N ASN A 30 -15.63 -14.64 1.08
CA ASN A 30 -14.75 -15.67 0.52
C ASN A 30 -13.29 -15.30 0.81
N TYR A 31 -12.89 -15.37 2.09
CA TYR A 31 -11.48 -15.20 2.49
C TYR A 31 -10.60 -16.38 2.09
N ASP A 32 -11.18 -17.49 1.62
CA ASP A 32 -10.46 -18.68 1.14
C ASP A 32 -9.58 -18.38 -0.09
N GLU A 33 -9.91 -17.34 -0.86
CA GLU A 33 -9.14 -16.94 -2.03
C GLU A 33 -7.97 -16.00 -1.70
N GLY A 34 -7.80 -15.64 -0.42
CA GLY A 34 -6.74 -14.80 0.07
C GLY A 34 -6.95 -13.31 -0.19
N PHE A 35 -5.86 -12.55 -0.06
CA PHE A 35 -5.84 -11.10 -0.08
C PHE A 35 -4.79 -10.60 -1.07
N ASP A 36 -5.10 -9.50 -1.73
CA ASP A 36 -4.12 -8.70 -2.45
C ASP A 36 -3.74 -7.47 -1.62
N ALA A 37 -2.63 -6.85 -1.99
CA ALA A 37 -2.12 -5.68 -1.32
C ALA A 37 -1.69 -4.60 -2.32
N ALA A 38 -1.93 -3.36 -1.92
CA ALA A 38 -1.32 -2.17 -2.48
C ALA A 38 -0.84 -1.29 -1.33
N VAL A 39 -0.09 -0.24 -1.66
CA VAL A 39 0.35 0.74 -0.68
C VAL A 39 0.24 2.13 -1.26
N ARG A 40 -0.37 3.04 -0.52
CA ARG A 40 -0.36 4.47 -0.84
C ARG A 40 0.79 5.11 -0.09
N ILE A 41 1.69 5.78 -0.83
CA ILE A 41 2.77 6.58 -0.26
C ILE A 41 2.40 8.05 -0.44
N LEU A 42 2.52 8.85 0.62
CA LEU A 42 2.20 10.27 0.61
C LEU A 42 3.40 11.09 1.08
N GLU A 43 3.56 12.26 0.48
CA GLU A 43 4.39 13.33 1.03
C GLU A 43 3.72 13.93 2.27
N PRO A 44 4.46 14.67 3.12
CA PRO A 44 3.86 15.49 4.16
C PRO A 44 2.76 16.39 3.58
N GLN A 45 1.68 16.58 4.33
CA GLN A 45 0.66 17.53 3.91
C GLN A 45 1.24 18.95 3.95
N GLU A 46 1.08 19.68 2.85
CA GLU A 46 1.48 21.07 2.73
C GLU A 46 0.56 21.98 3.59
N PRO A 47 1.01 23.19 3.96
CA PRO A 47 0.21 24.12 4.78
C PRO A 47 -1.13 24.52 4.16
N ASP A 48 -1.25 24.42 2.83
CA ASP A 48 -2.48 24.69 2.08
C ASP A 48 -3.49 23.52 2.09
N GLY A 49 -3.13 22.41 2.72
CA GLY A 49 -3.94 21.19 2.82
C GLY A 49 -3.74 20.22 1.66
N THR A 50 -2.89 20.53 0.68
CA THR A 50 -2.57 19.62 -0.42
C THR A 50 -1.63 18.52 0.06
N GLN A 51 -1.87 17.27 -0.33
CA GLN A 51 -0.98 16.16 -0.03
C GLN A 51 -0.77 15.32 -1.29
N ARG A 52 0.45 15.33 -1.81
CA ARG A 52 0.81 14.49 -2.97
C ARG A 52 0.96 13.04 -2.50
N GLY A 53 0.54 12.11 -3.36
CA GLY A 53 0.78 10.70 -3.12
C GLY A 53 0.42 9.83 -4.31
N ARG A 54 0.87 8.58 -4.24
CA ARG A 54 0.70 7.58 -5.30
C ARG A 54 0.44 6.22 -4.69
N VAL A 55 -0.34 5.41 -5.40
CA VAL A 55 -0.63 4.02 -5.03
C VAL A 55 0.23 3.09 -5.87
N PHE A 56 0.87 2.12 -5.21
CA PHE A 56 1.66 1.08 -5.85
C PHE A 56 1.07 -0.29 -5.50
N GLY A 57 0.86 -1.13 -6.52
CA GLY A 57 0.43 -2.51 -6.32
C GLY A 57 1.58 -3.37 -5.79
N VAL A 58 1.31 -4.24 -4.81
CA VAL A 58 2.29 -5.22 -4.34
C VAL A 58 2.13 -6.47 -5.19
N VAL A 59 3.06 -6.69 -6.10
CA VAL A 59 3.04 -7.87 -6.97
C VAL A 59 3.49 -9.11 -6.19
N ALA A 60 2.55 -9.99 -5.88
CA ALA A 60 2.81 -11.31 -5.31
C ALA A 60 2.48 -12.40 -6.34
N ARG A 61 3.22 -13.52 -6.33
CA ARG A 61 2.95 -14.66 -7.22
C ARG A 61 1.62 -15.34 -6.91
N ASN A 62 1.20 -15.29 -5.66
CA ASN A 62 -0.05 -15.83 -5.15
C ASN A 62 -0.65 -14.81 -4.17
N PRO A 63 -1.99 -14.81 -4.01
CA PRO A 63 -2.64 -14.02 -2.98
C PRO A 63 -2.09 -14.35 -1.60
N PHE A 64 -2.05 -13.36 -0.71
CA PHE A 64 -1.65 -13.53 0.67
C PHE A 64 -2.71 -14.35 1.43
N SER A 65 -2.26 -15.29 2.25
CA SER A 65 -3.13 -16.14 3.08
C SER A 65 -3.92 -15.36 4.14
N SER A 66 -3.44 -14.18 4.53
CA SER A 66 -4.12 -13.35 5.52
C SER A 66 -3.95 -11.86 5.23
N ALA A 67 -4.91 -11.07 5.72
CA ALA A 67 -4.82 -9.61 5.65
C ALA A 67 -3.61 -9.05 6.41
N GLY A 68 -3.16 -9.75 7.46
CA GLY A 68 -1.96 -9.40 8.23
C GLY A 68 -0.69 -9.54 7.40
N ASP A 69 -0.58 -10.64 6.65
CA ASP A 69 0.56 -10.89 5.75
C ASP A 69 0.58 -9.87 4.61
N ALA A 70 -0.57 -9.64 3.97
CA ALA A 70 -0.76 -8.62 2.94
C ALA A 70 -0.33 -7.22 3.45
N ARG A 71 -0.76 -6.86 4.67
CA ARG A 71 -0.39 -5.58 5.29
C ARG A 71 1.12 -5.48 5.50
N ARG A 72 1.75 -6.52 6.07
CA ARG A 72 3.21 -6.54 6.28
C ARG A 72 3.97 -6.43 4.96
N ALA A 73 3.57 -7.19 3.95
CA ALA A 73 4.18 -7.16 2.63
C ALA A 73 4.07 -5.77 1.97
N SER A 74 2.94 -5.08 2.13
CA SER A 74 2.77 -3.72 1.62
C SER A 74 3.69 -2.69 2.26
N ILE A 75 3.96 -2.84 3.57
CA ILE A 75 4.89 -1.96 4.29
C ILE A 75 6.33 -2.24 3.83
N GLU A 76 6.73 -3.51 3.79
CA GLU A 76 8.07 -3.91 3.36
C GLU A 76 8.33 -3.50 1.89
N TYR A 77 7.32 -3.63 1.03
CA TYR A 77 7.40 -3.17 -0.35
C TYR A 77 7.61 -1.66 -0.43
N ALA A 78 6.84 -0.85 0.31
CA ALA A 78 7.01 0.60 0.33
C ALA A 78 8.37 1.03 0.88
N GLU A 79 8.83 0.43 1.99
CA GLU A 79 10.14 0.76 2.57
C GLU A 79 11.27 0.47 1.57
N ARG A 80 11.23 -0.69 0.90
CA ARG A 80 12.19 -1.02 -0.18
C ARG A 80 12.12 -0.04 -1.34
N LEU A 81 10.92 0.31 -1.81
CA LEU A 81 10.73 1.24 -2.91
C LEU A 81 11.35 2.61 -2.58
N ILE A 82 11.08 3.11 -1.36
CA ILE A 82 11.65 4.37 -0.86
C ILE A 82 13.17 4.27 -0.73
N ASP A 83 13.70 3.16 -0.21
CA ASP A 83 15.15 2.95 -0.07
C ASP A 83 15.89 2.87 -1.40
N THR A 84 15.22 2.41 -2.47
CA THR A 84 15.80 2.38 -3.83
C THR A 84 15.72 3.71 -4.57
N CYS A 85 14.95 4.69 -4.08
CA CYS A 85 14.87 6.00 -4.69
C CYS A 85 16.15 6.80 -4.43
N SER A 86 16.73 7.33 -5.49
CA SER A 86 17.82 8.29 -5.38
C SER A 86 17.33 9.58 -4.70
N PRO A 87 18.14 10.29 -3.91
CA PRO A 87 17.76 11.56 -3.31
C PRO A 87 17.35 12.67 -4.31
N VAL A 88 17.58 12.47 -5.61
CA VAL A 88 17.16 13.40 -6.68
C VAL A 88 15.80 13.04 -7.30
N THR A 89 15.33 11.80 -7.10
CA THR A 89 14.09 11.29 -7.72
C THR A 89 13.13 10.84 -6.62
N THR A 90 11.98 11.50 -6.52
CA THR A 90 10.98 11.13 -5.52
C THR A 90 10.30 9.83 -5.93
N VAL A 91 9.99 8.99 -4.94
CA VAL A 91 9.27 7.71 -5.14
C VAL A 91 7.96 7.86 -5.90
N LEU A 92 7.32 9.03 -5.81
CA LEU A 92 6.07 9.34 -6.49
C LEU A 92 6.23 9.51 -8.01
N ASP A 93 7.44 9.81 -8.48
CA ASP A 93 7.74 10.06 -9.91
C ASP A 93 8.16 8.78 -10.65
N LEU A 94 8.20 7.62 -9.97
CA LEU A 94 8.50 6.33 -10.60
C LEU A 94 7.33 5.83 -11.44
N GLU A 95 7.54 5.68 -12.75
CA GLU A 95 6.58 5.00 -13.64
C GLU A 95 6.37 3.55 -13.19
N SER A 96 5.10 3.16 -13.09
CA SER A 96 4.62 1.87 -12.55
C SER A 96 4.29 0.86 -13.64
#